data_AF-A0A9E5TQ30-F1
#
_entry.id   AF-A0A9E5TQ30-F1
#
_cell.length_a   1.000
_cell.length_b   1.000
_cell.length_c   1.000
_cell.angle_alpha   90.00
_cell.angle_beta   90.00
_cell.angle_gamma   90.00
#
_symmetry.space_group_name_H-M   'P 1'
#
loop_
_entity.id
_entity.type
_entity.pdbx_description
1 polymer ?
#
loop_
_entity_poly.entity_id
_entity_poly.type
_entity_poly.pdbx_seq_one_letter_code
_entity_poly.pdbx_strand_id
1 'polypeptide(L)'
;GAPYRQFRMIHYGLYLDADGRWWLGRKIGGAASWERLTGPLGAPSDSGLALLYYDASGTPTTDPTLVRMVDIVLRGESYGKVPTAGGGPVVQEDTLTLRVSLRG
;
A
#
# COMPACT_ATOMS: atom_id res chain seq x y z
N GLY A 1 36.11 7.60 6.09
CA GLY A 1 35.09 7.17 5.11
C GLY A 1 33.83 7.97 5.37
N ALA A 2 33.32 8.69 4.37
CA ALA A 2 32.10 9.47 4.53
C ALA A 2 30.87 8.54 4.54
N PRO A 3 29.87 8.76 5.41
CA PRO A 3 28.66 7.96 5.41
C PRO A 3 27.85 8.21 4.15
N TYR A 4 27.67 7.17 3.33
CA TYR A 4 26.87 7.20 2.13
C TYR A 4 25.38 7.28 2.49
N ARG A 5 24.81 8.49 2.46
CA ARG A 5 23.37 8.72 2.61
C ARG A 5 22.74 8.91 1.23
N GLN A 6 22.61 7.83 0.47
CA GLN A 6 21.79 7.87 -0.75
C GLN A 6 20.32 7.83 -0.34
N PHE A 7 19.65 8.98 -0.36
CA PHE A 7 18.19 9.01 -0.35
C PHE A 7 17.72 8.48 -1.71
N ARG A 8 16.99 7.37 -1.69
CA ARG A 8 16.32 6.85 -2.89
C ARG A 8 14.84 7.16 -2.75
N MET A 9 14.31 7.90 -3.71
CA MET A 9 12.86 8.11 -3.81
C MET A 9 12.22 6.77 -4.17
N ILE A 10 11.28 6.32 -3.35
CA ILE A 10 10.46 5.14 -3.60
C ILE A 10 9.03 5.61 -3.71
N HIS A 11 8.38 5.28 -4.82
CA HIS A 11 6.96 5.52 -5.01
C HIS A 11 6.23 4.19 -4.81
N TYR A 12 5.40 4.12 -3.76
CA TYR A 12 4.46 3.03 -3.54
C TYR A 12 3.10 3.40 -4.08
N GLY A 13 2.42 2.46 -4.71
CA GLY A 13 1.10 2.71 -5.25
C GLY A 13 0.38 1.46 -5.67
N LEU A 14 -0.93 1.59 -5.84
CA LEU A 14 -1.77 0.57 -6.41
C LEU A 14 -1.62 0.59 -7.94
N TYR A 15 -1.39 -0.56 -8.55
CA TYR A 15 -1.31 -0.67 -10.00
C TYR A 15 -2.03 -1.93 -10.49
N LEU A 16 -2.58 -1.87 -11.71
CA LEU A 16 -3.17 -3.01 -12.39
C LEU A 16 -2.06 -3.79 -13.07
N ASP A 17 -1.86 -5.04 -12.66
CA ASP A 17 -0.85 -5.93 -13.25
C ASP A 17 -1.41 -6.60 -14.52
N ALA A 18 -0.54 -7.24 -15.30
CA ALA A 18 -0.91 -7.91 -16.55
C ALA A 18 -1.92 -9.07 -16.34
N ASP A 19 -2.08 -9.56 -15.11
CA ASP A 19 -3.06 -10.59 -14.74
C ASP A 19 -4.47 -10.03 -14.46
N GLY A 20 -4.68 -8.73 -14.68
CA GLY A 20 -5.98 -8.07 -14.51
C GLY A 20 -6.37 -7.82 -13.05
N ARG A 21 -5.44 -7.97 -12.10
CA ARG A 21 -5.66 -7.72 -10.67
C ARG A 21 -4.88 -6.52 -10.19
N TRP A 22 -5.35 -5.91 -9.11
CA TRP A 22 -4.68 -4.78 -8.49
C TRP A 22 -3.66 -5.27 -7.45
N TRP A 23 -2.50 -4.64 -7.45
CA TRP A 23 -1.38 -5.01 -6.59
C TRP A 23 -0.73 -3.77 -5.98
N LEU A 24 -0.21 -3.90 -4.76
CA LEU A 24 0.76 -2.94 -4.24
C LEU A 24 2.05 -3.10 -5.02
N GLY A 25 2.50 -2.01 -5.64
CA GLY A 25 3.78 -1.95 -6.34
C GLY A 25 4.72 -0.93 -5.73
N ARG A 26 6.00 -1.04 -6.10
CA ARG A 26 6.98 0.04 -5.92
C ARG A 26 7.66 0.43 -7.23
N LYS A 27 8.02 1.71 -7.33
CA LYS A 27 8.99 2.26 -8.29
C LYS A 27 10.14 2.86 -7.51
N ILE A 28 11.36 2.58 -7.95
CA ILE A 28 12.58 3.12 -7.33
C ILE A 28 13.17 4.15 -8.30
N GLY A 29 13.38 5.38 -7.82
CA GLY A 29 13.84 6.49 -8.65
C GLY A 29 12.89 6.77 -9.82
N GLY A 30 13.44 6.87 -11.03
CA GLY A 30 12.69 7.13 -12.26
C GLY A 30 12.18 5.86 -12.98
N ALA A 31 12.04 4.73 -12.29
CA ALA A 31 11.62 3.48 -12.92
C ALA A 31 10.25 3.61 -13.62
N ALA A 32 10.18 3.17 -14.88
CA ALA A 32 8.96 3.22 -15.68
C ALA A 32 7.93 2.16 -15.25
N SER A 33 8.40 0.96 -14.89
CA SER A 33 7.58 -0.19 -14.51
C SER A 33 7.44 -0.33 -13.00
N TRP A 34 6.30 -0.86 -12.56
CA TRP A 34 6.08 -1.26 -11.17
C TRP A 34 6.77 -2.60 -10.88
N GLU A 35 7.40 -2.70 -9.72
CA GLU A 35 7.74 -3.99 -9.11
C GLU A 35 6.60 -4.44 -8.21
N ARG A 36 6.06 -5.64 -8.44
CA ARG A 36 4.98 -6.23 -7.65
C ARG A 36 5.45 -6.58 -6.25
N LEU A 37 4.73 -6.12 -5.22
CA LEU A 37 5.05 -6.43 -3.81
C LEU A 37 4.05 -7.40 -3.18
N THR A 38 2.77 -7.02 -3.09
CA THR A 38 1.74 -7.85 -2.44
C THR A 38 0.33 -7.57 -2.98
N GLY A 39 -0.57 -8.54 -2.80
CA GLY A 39 -1.93 -8.54 -3.33
C GLY A 39 -2.43 -9.98 -3.57
N PRO A 40 -3.55 -10.15 -4.29
CA PRO A 40 -4.38 -9.12 -4.89
C PRO A 40 -5.00 -8.15 -3.88
N LEU A 41 -5.19 -6.90 -4.29
CA LEU A 41 -5.88 -5.88 -3.51
C LEU A 41 -7.18 -5.48 -4.21
N GLY A 42 -8.10 -4.87 -3.47
CA GLY A 42 -9.28 -4.24 -4.06
C GLY A 42 -8.89 -3.16 -5.09
N ALA A 43 -9.82 -2.80 -5.96
CA ALA A 43 -9.61 -1.73 -6.93
C ALA A 43 -9.41 -0.36 -6.24
N PRO A 44 -8.90 0.66 -6.96
CA PRO A 44 -8.83 2.02 -6.42
C PRO A 44 -10.19 2.54 -5.93
N SER A 45 -11.29 2.16 -6.58
CA SER A 45 -12.67 2.50 -6.17
C SER A 45 -13.05 1.94 -4.80
N ASP A 46 -12.46 0.81 -4.41
CA ASP A 46 -12.74 0.10 -3.16
C ASP A 46 -11.70 0.41 -2.07
N SER A 47 -10.81 1.37 -2.34
CA SER A 47 -9.70 1.73 -1.45
C SER A 47 -8.78 0.54 -1.13
N GLY A 48 -8.42 -0.27 -2.14
CA GLY A 48 -7.48 -1.40 -2.00
C GLY A 48 -6.14 -1.01 -1.35
N LEU A 49 -5.71 0.23 -1.56
CA LEU A 49 -4.63 0.89 -0.85
C LEU A 49 -5.08 2.29 -0.44
N ALA A 50 -4.92 2.63 0.83
CA ALA A 50 -5.01 4.00 1.31
C ALA A 50 -3.76 4.39 2.10
N LEU A 51 -3.22 5.57 1.79
CA LEU A 51 -2.13 6.21 2.50
C LEU A 51 -2.69 7.49 3.12
N LEU A 52 -2.83 7.50 4.44
CA LEU A 52 -3.35 8.64 5.20
C LEU A 52 -2.20 9.28 5.96
N TYR A 53 -2.04 10.59 5.79
CA TYR A 53 -0.91 11.33 6.33
C TYR A 53 -1.37 12.22 7.47
N TYR A 54 -0.59 12.22 8.55
CA TYR A 54 -0.90 12.98 9.75
C TYR A 54 0.32 13.77 10.21
N ASP A 55 0.07 14.92 10.82
CA ASP A 55 1.09 15.75 11.47
C ASP A 55 1.50 15.22 12.85
N ALA A 56 2.35 15.96 13.58
CA ALA A 56 2.82 15.58 14.91
C ALA A 56 1.70 15.46 15.96
N SER A 57 0.57 16.16 15.76
CA SER A 57 -0.59 16.14 16.64
C SER A 57 -1.58 15.02 16.32
N GLY A 58 -1.38 14.31 15.19
CA GLY A 58 -2.33 13.32 14.68
C GLY A 58 -3.43 13.92 13.81
N THR A 59 -3.30 15.16 13.36
CA THR A 59 -4.27 15.80 12.47
C THR A 59 -3.96 15.43 11.01
N PRO A 60 -4.96 15.04 10.18
CA PRO A 60 -4.75 14.77 8.76
C PRO A 60 -4.14 15.97 8.05
N THR A 61 -3.12 15.74 7.21
CA THR A 61 -2.44 16.79 6.46
C THR A 61 -2.17 16.36 5.02
N THR A 62 -2.23 17.32 4.11
CA THR A 62 -1.75 17.18 2.73
C THR A 62 -0.41 17.86 2.50
N ASP A 63 0.11 18.61 3.50
CA ASP A 63 1.43 19.23 3.44
C ASP A 63 2.52 18.19 3.77
N PRO A 64 3.36 17.80 2.80
CA PRO A 64 4.39 16.80 2.99
C PRO A 64 5.44 17.19 4.05
N THR A 65 5.63 18.48 4.33
CA THR A 65 6.63 18.96 5.29
C THR A 65 6.19 18.73 6.74
N LEU A 66 4.88 18.64 6.97
CA LEU A 66 4.26 18.46 8.28
C LEU A 66 4.06 16.99 8.63
N VAL A 67 4.17 16.07 7.66
CA VAL A 67 3.92 14.64 7.90
C VAL A 67 4.87 14.09 8.96
N ARG A 68 4.28 13.48 10.00
CA ARG A 68 4.99 12.77 11.07
C ARG A 68 4.45 11.37 11.30
N MET A 69 3.27 11.05 10.80
CA MET A 69 2.74 9.68 10.81
C MET A 69 2.06 9.35 9.49
N VAL A 70 2.09 8.07 9.14
CA VAL A 70 1.39 7.53 7.97
C VAL A 70 0.62 6.29 8.39
N ASP A 71 -0.68 6.28 8.12
CA ASP A 71 -1.45 5.03 8.13
C ASP A 71 -1.47 4.43 6.74
N ILE A 72 -1.14 3.15 6.68
CA ILE A 72 -1.16 2.34 5.49
C ILE A 72 -2.29 1.33 5.69
N VAL A 73 -3.34 1.44 4.88
CA VAL A 73 -4.45 0.51 4.87
C VAL A 73 -4.39 -0.28 3.57
N LEU A 74 -4.34 -1.61 3.69
CA LEU A 74 -4.42 -2.55 2.58
C LEU A 74 -5.72 -3.34 2.72
N ARG A 75 -6.51 -3.39 1.66
CA ARG A 75 -7.68 -4.28 1.56
C ARG A 75 -7.36 -5.34 0.52
N GLY A 76 -7.04 -6.53 1.01
CA GLY A 76 -6.61 -7.66 0.22
C GLY A 76 -7.77 -8.59 -0.13
N GLU A 77 -7.63 -9.26 -1.27
CA GLU A 77 -8.52 -10.33 -1.71
C GLU A 77 -7.72 -11.62 -1.83
N SER A 78 -8.34 -12.75 -1.48
CA SER A 78 -7.75 -14.06 -1.71
C SER A 78 -7.48 -14.27 -3.20
N TYR A 79 -6.30 -14.78 -3.55
CA TYR A 79 -5.89 -15.00 -4.94
C TYR A 79 -6.87 -15.85 -5.76
N GLY A 80 -7.54 -16.80 -5.09
CA GLY A 80 -8.60 -17.61 -5.65
C GLY A 80 -9.65 -17.89 -4.59
N LYS A 81 -10.76 -18.51 -5.00
CA LYS A 81 -11.86 -18.81 -4.09
C LYS A 81 -11.41 -19.78 -3.00
N VAL A 82 -11.71 -19.44 -1.75
CA VAL A 82 -11.43 -20.25 -0.57
C VAL A 82 -12.68 -21.07 -0.23
N PRO A 83 -12.56 -22.36 0.12
CA PRO A 83 -13.68 -23.15 0.60
C PRO A 83 -14.29 -22.54 1.87
N THR A 84 -15.62 -22.55 1.97
CA THR A 84 -16.34 -22.10 3.17
C THR A 84 -17.12 -23.27 3.76
N ALA A 85 -17.24 -23.30 5.08
CA ALA A 85 -18.03 -24.32 5.76
C ALA A 85 -19.53 -24.12 5.41
N GLY A 86 -20.12 -25.09 4.71
CA GLY A 86 -21.55 -25.07 4.35
C GLY A 86 -21.90 -24.26 3.10
N GLY A 87 -20.93 -23.82 2.30
CA GLY A 87 -21.16 -23.03 1.09
C GLY A 87 -20.19 -23.33 -0.06
N GLY A 88 -20.42 -22.68 -1.20
CA GLY A 88 -19.50 -22.72 -2.34
C GLY A 88 -18.20 -21.93 -2.07
N PRO A 89 -17.13 -22.15 -2.86
CA PRO A 89 -15.92 -21.35 -2.73
C PRO A 89 -16.19 -19.85 -2.99
N VAL A 90 -15.69 -18.97 -2.14
CA VAL A 90 -15.85 -17.50 -2.25
C VAL A 90 -14.49 -16.79 -2.22
N VAL A 91 -14.41 -15.59 -2.80
CA VAL A 91 -13.27 -14.70 -2.57
C VAL A 91 -13.38 -14.18 -1.15
N GLN A 92 -12.30 -14.26 -0.38
CA GLN A 92 -12.21 -13.72 0.97
C GLN A 92 -11.51 -12.37 0.94
N GLU A 93 -12.03 -11.42 1.69
CA GLU A 93 -11.46 -10.09 1.86
C GLU A 93 -10.82 -9.98 3.25
N ASP A 94 -9.68 -9.32 3.34
CA ASP A 94 -9.02 -9.00 4.61
C ASP A 94 -8.48 -7.57 4.60
N THR A 95 -8.34 -6.96 5.77
CA THR A 95 -7.84 -5.60 5.92
C THR A 95 -6.66 -5.55 6.88
N LEU A 96 -5.51 -5.09 6.38
CA LEU A 96 -4.34 -4.77 7.19
C LEU A 96 -4.24 -3.25 7.36
N THR A 97 -4.14 -2.80 8.60
CA THR A 97 -3.81 -1.40 8.91
C THR A 97 -2.51 -1.34 9.70
N LEU A 98 -1.56 -0.55 9.21
CA LEU A 98 -0.30 -0.28 9.87
C LEU A 98 -0.13 1.23 10.05
N ARG A 99 0.23 1.66 11.26
CA ARG A 99 0.66 3.04 11.53
C ARG A 99 2.18 3.10 11.64
N VAL A 100 2.78 4.02 10.91
CA VAL A 100 4.23 4.30 10.94
C VAL A 100 4.46 5.73 11.41
N SER A 101 5.28 5.92 12.44
CA SER A 101 5.74 7.24 12.88
C SER A 101 7.12 7.56 12.30
N LEU A 102 7.28 8.76 11.79
CA LEU A 102 8.54 9.26 11.25
C LEU A 102 9.35 9.91 12.37
N ARG A 103 10.64 9.57 12.45
CA ARG A 103 11.58 10.27 13.33
C ARG A 103 12.10 11.50 12.57
N GLY A 104 11.82 12.68 13.11
CA GLY A 104 12.40 13.96 12.67
C GLY A 104 13.78 14.18 13.25
#